data_AF-A0A850MC58-F1
#
_entry.id   AF-A0A850MC58-F1
#
_cell.length_a   1.000
_cell.length_b   1.000
_cell.length_c   1.000
_cell.angle_alpha   90.00
_cell.angle_beta   90.00
_cell.angle_gamma   90.00
#
_symmetry.space_group_name_H-M   'P 1'
#
loop_
_entity.id
_entity.type
_entity.pdbx_description
1 polymer ?
#
loop_
_entity_poly.entity_id
_entity_poly.type
_entity_poly.pdbx_seq_one_letter_code
_entity_poly.pdbx_strand_id
1 'polypeptide(L)'
;MTLIAKNVEEKTVLNESGEKKVLYQRDLNKEDVLRIPAHVKKGDLSILVNENEEALALGKYLYGRERISLLNDEQKILKNIKDKGWYLRKGK
;
A
#
# COMPACT_ATOMS: atom_id res chain seq x y z
N MET A 1 -9.65 19.66 -5.81
CA MET A 1 -10.07 18.40 -5.15
C MET A 1 -9.41 17.24 -5.88
N THR A 2 -8.37 16.62 -5.30
CA THR A 2 -7.65 15.53 -5.96
C THR A 2 -8.32 14.21 -5.62
N LEU A 3 -8.93 13.57 -6.61
CA LEU A 3 -9.49 12.22 -6.47
C LEU A 3 -8.32 11.24 -6.27
N ILE A 4 -8.23 10.64 -5.08
CA ILE A 4 -7.05 9.86 -4.65
C ILE A 4 -6.93 8.53 -5.40
N ALA A 5 -8.04 7.96 -5.87
CA ALA A 5 -8.04 6.76 -6.71
C ALA A 5 -8.97 7.02 -7.90
N LYS A 6 -8.40 7.38 -9.05
CA LYS A 6 -9.17 7.50 -10.31
C LYS A 6 -9.81 6.16 -10.71
N ASN A 7 -9.23 5.05 -10.24
CA ASN A 7 -9.74 3.69 -10.38
C ASN A 7 -9.85 3.06 -8.98
N VAL A 8 -11.03 3.12 -8.35
CA VAL A 8 -11.28 2.47 -7.05
C VAL A 8 -11.12 0.94 -7.14
N GLU A 9 -11.13 0.39 -8.35
CA GLU A 9 -10.87 -1.02 -8.65
C GLU A 9 -9.40 -1.44 -8.44
N GLU A 10 -8.45 -0.49 -8.44
CA GLU A 10 -7.01 -0.76 -8.39
C GLU A 10 -6.45 -0.71 -6.96
N LYS A 11 -6.86 -1.69 -6.16
CA LYS A 11 -6.39 -1.90 -4.77
C LYS A 11 -5.13 -2.76 -4.70
N THR A 12 -4.31 -2.49 -3.68
CA THR A 12 -3.15 -3.30 -3.32
C THR A 12 -3.51 -4.23 -2.17
N VAL A 13 -3.32 -5.54 -2.35
CA VAL A 13 -3.60 -6.54 -1.32
C VAL A 13 -2.32 -6.85 -0.55
N LEU A 14 -2.39 -6.71 0.76
CA LEU A 14 -1.31 -6.99 1.70
C LEU A 14 -1.49 -8.39 2.31
N ASN A 15 -0.40 -9.03 2.67
CA ASN A 15 -0.43 -10.18 3.58
C ASN A 15 -0.48 -9.73 5.04
N GLU A 16 -0.52 -10.69 5.97
CA GLU A 16 -0.56 -10.42 7.41
C GLU A 16 0.63 -9.58 7.92
N SER A 17 1.84 -9.79 7.37
CA SER A 17 3.02 -8.97 7.70
C SER A 17 2.82 -7.51 7.28
N GLY A 18 2.35 -7.31 6.04
CA GLY A 18 2.06 -5.99 5.48
C GLY A 18 0.96 -5.26 6.24
N GLU A 19 -0.11 -5.96 6.62
CA GLU A 19 -1.19 -5.40 7.44
C GLU A 19 -0.66 -4.87 8.78
N LYS A 20 0.14 -5.67 9.50
CA LYS A 20 0.75 -5.23 10.76
C LYS A 20 1.62 -4.00 10.52
N LYS A 21 2.56 -4.07 9.57
CA LYS A 21 3.49 -2.97 9.27
C LYS A 21 2.75 -1.68 8.94
N VAL A 22 1.74 -1.72 8.06
CA VAL A 22 1.03 -0.51 7.60
C VAL A 22 0.23 0.13 8.74
N LEU A 23 -0.44 -0.68 9.57
CA LEU A 23 -1.20 -0.17 10.71
C LEU A 23 -0.30 0.43 11.80
N TYR A 24 1.01 0.15 11.79
CA TYR A 24 2.02 0.77 12.65
C TYR A 24 2.87 1.84 11.93
N GLN A 25 2.34 2.51 10.90
CA GLN A 25 2.98 3.60 10.14
C GLN A 25 4.24 3.23 9.36
N ARG A 26 4.48 1.95 9.13
CA ARG A 26 5.64 1.53 8.34
C ARG A 26 5.31 1.54 6.85
N ASP A 27 6.34 1.85 6.06
CA ASP A 27 6.37 1.57 4.63
C ASP A 27 6.40 0.05 4.39
N LEU A 28 6.04 -0.37 3.18
CA LEU A 28 5.92 -1.78 2.83
C LEU A 28 6.99 -2.20 1.83
N ASN A 29 7.56 -3.36 2.12
CA ASN A 29 8.48 -4.08 1.25
C ASN A 29 7.70 -4.85 0.18
N LYS A 30 8.40 -5.37 -0.82
CA LYS A 30 7.77 -6.21 -1.86
C LYS A 30 7.14 -7.47 -1.28
N GLU A 31 7.81 -8.10 -0.31
CA GLU A 31 7.31 -9.29 0.41
C GLU A 31 5.99 -9.06 1.16
N ASP A 32 5.66 -7.82 1.50
CA ASP A 32 4.46 -7.48 2.27
C ASP A 32 3.19 -7.43 1.40
N VAL A 33 3.34 -7.58 0.08
CA VAL A 33 2.29 -7.34 -0.91
C VAL A 33 2.01 -8.59 -1.71
N LEU A 34 0.76 -9.07 -1.63
CA LEU A 34 0.30 -10.23 -2.38
C LEU A 34 -0.08 -9.87 -3.82
N ARG A 35 -0.68 -8.69 -4.02
CA ARG A 35 -1.19 -8.27 -5.32
C ARG A 35 -1.11 -6.77 -5.49
N ILE A 36 -0.55 -6.33 -6.61
CA ILE A 36 -0.61 -4.94 -7.08
C ILE A 36 -1.45 -4.84 -8.37
N PRO A 37 -2.07 -3.69 -8.65
CA PRO A 37 -2.81 -3.45 -9.89
C PRO A 37 -1.97 -3.61 -11.15
N ALA A 38 -2.63 -3.93 -12.27
CA ALA A 38 -1.97 -4.19 -13.54
C ALA A 38 -1.20 -2.98 -14.07
N HIS A 39 -1.69 -1.77 -13.81
CA HIS A 39 -1.11 -0.54 -14.33
C HIS A 39 -0.71 0.39 -13.18
N VAL A 40 0.52 0.25 -12.72
CA VAL A 40 1.08 1.08 -11.66
C VAL A 40 2.29 1.86 -12.18
N LYS A 41 2.27 3.17 -11.96
CA LYS A 41 3.40 4.09 -12.16
C LYS A 41 3.95 4.56 -10.82
N LYS A 42 5.21 5.00 -10.85
CA LYS A 42 5.83 5.65 -9.70
C LYS A 42 5.00 6.87 -9.30
N GLY A 43 4.66 6.94 -8.02
CA GLY A 43 3.92 8.04 -7.44
C GLY A 43 2.40 7.88 -7.46
N ASP A 44 1.88 6.84 -8.10
CA ASP A 44 0.46 6.50 -8.04
C ASP A 44 0.03 6.18 -6.62
N LEU A 45 -1.22 6.49 -6.32
CA LEU A 45 -1.85 6.24 -5.04
C LEU A 45 -2.72 5.00 -5.14
N SER A 46 -2.71 4.16 -4.11
CA SER A 46 -3.55 2.97 -4.03
C SER A 46 -4.13 2.80 -2.64
N ILE A 47 -5.35 2.25 -2.58
CA ILE A 47 -5.94 1.77 -1.34
C ILE A 47 -5.25 0.46 -0.98
N LEU A 48 -4.71 0.40 0.23
CA LEU A 48 -4.09 -0.80 0.77
C LEU A 48 -5.15 -1.57 1.55
N VAL A 49 -5.38 -2.82 1.15
CA VAL A 49 -6.37 -3.72 1.77
C VAL A 49 -5.70 -4.99 2.27
N ASN A 50 -6.31 -5.66 3.26
CA ASN A 50 -5.90 -7.03 3.61
C ASN A 50 -6.52 -8.07 2.67
N GLU A 51 -6.28 -9.34 2.96
CA GLU A 51 -6.80 -10.49 2.21
C GLU A 51 -8.33 -10.57 2.20
N ASN A 52 -8.99 -10.00 3.22
CA ASN A 52 -10.45 -9.89 3.34
C ASN A 52 -11.01 -8.64 2.63
N GLU A 53 -10.18 -7.93 1.87
CA GLU A 53 -10.50 -6.68 1.17
C GLU A 53 -10.86 -5.49 2.08
N GLU A 54 -10.53 -5.56 3.37
CA GLU A 54 -10.75 -4.46 4.29
C GLU A 54 -9.74 -3.34 4.03
N ALA A 55 -10.22 -2.11 3.84
CA ALA A 55 -9.34 -0.95 3.66
C ALA A 55 -8.56 -0.64 4.94
N LEU A 56 -7.23 -0.59 4.85
CA LEU A 56 -6.33 -0.34 5.97
C LEU A 56 -5.66 1.03 5.90
N ALA A 57 -5.22 1.43 4.70
CA ALA A 57 -4.39 2.63 4.51
C ALA A 57 -4.43 3.17 3.07
N LEU A 58 -3.90 4.38 2.90
CA LEU A 58 -3.52 4.94 1.60
C LEU A 58 -2.01 4.82 1.41
N GLY A 59 -1.60 4.21 0.30
CA GLY A 59 -0.21 4.02 -0.07
C GLY A 59 0.18 4.80 -1.32
N LYS A 60 1.46 5.19 -1.43
CA LYS A 60 2.07 5.76 -2.64
C LYS A 60 3.15 4.84 -3.18
N TYR A 61 3.07 4.47 -4.44
CA TYR A 61 4.10 3.64 -5.07
C TYR A 61 5.42 4.38 -5.24
N LEU A 62 6.52 3.71 -4.91
CA LEU A 62 7.88 4.24 -5.07
C LEU A 62 8.46 3.94 -6.47
N TYR A 63 7.89 2.95 -7.15
CA TYR A 63 8.32 2.45 -8.45
C TYR A 63 7.10 2.05 -9.29
N GLY A 64 7.25 1.96 -10.61
CA GLY A 64 6.24 1.38 -11.49
C GLY A 64 6.30 -0.15 -11.52
N ARG A 65 5.27 -0.80 -12.04
CA ARG A 65 5.11 -2.27 -12.03
C ARG A 65 6.32 -3.04 -12.58
N GLU A 66 6.83 -2.63 -13.74
CA GLU A 66 8.01 -3.26 -14.36
C GLU A 66 9.26 -3.18 -13.51
N ARG A 67 9.43 -2.10 -12.74
CA ARG A 67 10.56 -1.99 -11.83
C ARG A 67 10.34 -2.85 -10.59
N ILE A 68 9.11 -2.90 -10.05
CA ILE A 68 8.76 -3.70 -8.86
C ILE A 68 9.02 -5.19 -9.10
N SER A 69 8.75 -5.72 -10.29
CA SER A 69 9.00 -7.14 -10.60
C SER A 69 10.49 -7.50 -10.48
N LEU A 70 11.39 -6.55 -10.75
CA LEU A 70 12.85 -6.74 -10.69
C LEU A 70 13.47 -6.51 -9.30
N LEU A 71 12.71 -5.98 -8.34
CA LEU A 71 13.20 -5.74 -6.98
C LEU A 71 13.29 -7.04 -6.18
N ASN A 72 14.18 -7.07 -5.20
CA ASN A 72 14.17 -8.12 -4.18
C ASN A 72 13.02 -7.90 -3.18
N ASP A 73 12.79 -8.91 -2.35
CA ASP A 73 11.64 -8.98 -1.45
C ASP A 73 11.71 -7.96 -0.30
N GLU A 74 12.92 -7.59 0.13
CA GLU A 74 13.17 -6.63 1.22
C GLU A 74 13.08 -5.16 0.77
N GLN A 75 13.01 -4.91 -0.54
CA GLN A 75 12.96 -3.54 -1.07
C GLN A 75 11.58 -2.92 -0.88
N LYS A 76 11.57 -1.69 -0.33
CA LYS A 76 10.36 -0.88 -0.17
C LYS A 76 9.73 -0.55 -1.52
N ILE A 77 8.44 -0.84 -1.68
CA ILE A 77 7.69 -0.54 -2.90
C ILE A 77 6.54 0.44 -2.68
N LEU A 78 6.07 0.57 -1.44
CA LEU A 78 4.95 1.43 -1.07
C LEU A 78 5.31 2.27 0.14
N LYS A 79 5.10 3.58 0.02
CA LYS A 79 5.14 4.52 1.13
C LYS A 79 3.77 4.61 1.78
N ASN A 80 3.70 4.45 3.10
CA ASN A 80 2.47 4.66 3.85
C ASN A 80 2.19 6.16 4.03
N ILE A 81 1.04 6.63 3.54
CA ILE A 81 0.65 8.04 3.65
C ILE A 81 -0.21 8.26 4.89
N LYS A 82 -1.21 7.40 5.07
CA LYS A 82 -2.17 7.47 6.16
C LYS A 82 -2.80 6.10 6.37
N ASP A 83 -2.81 5.64 7.61
CA ASP A 83 -3.37 4.36 8.02
C ASP A 83 -4.50 4.52 9.05
N LYS A 84 -5.39 3.53 9.13
CA LYS A 84 -6.46 3.47 10.13
C LYS A 84 -5.93 3.42 11.56
N GLY A 85 -4.77 2.79 11.79
CA GLY A 85 -4.12 2.73 13.09
C GLY A 85 -3.78 4.11 13.67
N TRP A 86 -3.73 5.15 12.83
CA TRP A 86 -3.58 6.54 13.27
C TRP A 86 -4.62 6.94 14.30
N TYR A 87 -5.87 6.49 14.14
CA TYR A 87 -6.96 6.81 15.08
C TYR A 87 -6.63 6.33 16.50
N LEU A 88 -6.10 5.11 16.63
CA LEU A 88 -5.75 4.53 17.93
C LEU A 88 -4.55 5.21 18.58
N ARG A 89 -3.61 5.74 17.80
CA ARG A 89 -2.39 6.39 18.31
C ARG A 89 -2.54 7.87 18.62
N LYS A 90 -3.31 8.58 17.79
CA LYS A 90 -3.35 10.05 17.74
C LYS A 90 -4.75 10.62 17.95
N GLY A 91 -5.79 9.78 18.05
CA GLY A 91 -7.18 10.20 18.32
C GLY A 91 -7.46 10.51 19.79
N LYS A 92 -6.46 10.96 20.55
CA LYS A 92 -6.66 11.56 21.89
C LYS A 92 -6.55 13.07 21.78
#